data_AF-A0A542GPV0-F1
#
_entry.id   AF-A0A542GPV0-F1
#
_cell.length_a   1.000
_cell.length_b   1.000
_cell.length_c   1.000
_cell.angle_alpha   90.00
_cell.angle_beta   90.00
_cell.angle_gamma   90.00
#
_symmetry.space_group_name_H-M   'P 1'
#
loop_
_entity.id
_entity.type
_entity.pdbx_description
1 polymer ?
#
loop_
_entity_poly.entity_id
_entity_poly.type
_entity_poly.pdbx_seq_one_letter_code
_entity_poly.pdbx_strand_id
1 'polypeptide(L)'
;MKSEVSGSKGSGRRGYYRRQVELEAAKQGLTVEEYGVYKGDVGSAVKPINSAGGLLFLAILITLIMTVAAALLVKLFIDGTEDPDWGKIVFTVAFGLWIIPTSWSYYYKERKAARLRKAAGKTLEPPTRRSSLRDW
;
A
#
# COMPACT_ATOMS: atom_id res chain seq x y z
N MET A 1 -39.10 -15.36 24.03
CA MET A 1 -37.87 -14.74 24.58
C MET A 1 -36.71 -15.22 23.73
N LYS A 2 -36.30 -14.42 22.73
CA LYS A 2 -35.34 -14.81 21.68
C LYS A 2 -34.03 -14.09 21.98
N SER A 3 -33.00 -14.84 22.34
CA SER A 3 -31.65 -14.32 22.61
C SER A 3 -30.99 -13.91 21.29
N GLU A 4 -30.76 -12.61 21.11
CA GLU A 4 -29.91 -12.09 20.03
C GLU A 4 -28.44 -12.30 20.40
N VAL A 5 -27.77 -13.15 19.63
CA VAL A 5 -26.32 -13.31 19.66
C VAL A 5 -25.70 -12.14 18.90
N SER A 6 -25.13 -11.20 19.65
CA SER A 6 -24.28 -10.11 19.14
C SER A 6 -23.02 -10.70 18.52
N GLY A 7 -23.00 -10.77 17.18
CA GLY A 7 -21.85 -11.18 16.39
C GLY A 7 -20.82 -10.05 16.24
N SER A 8 -19.78 -10.07 17.08
CA SER A 8 -18.54 -9.30 16.90
C SER A 8 -17.84 -9.70 15.58
N LYS A 9 -18.17 -9.02 14.48
CA LYS A 9 -17.47 -9.13 13.18
C LYS A 9 -16.46 -7.98 13.03
N GLY A 10 -15.23 -8.16 13.53
CA GLY A 10 -14.17 -7.16 13.32
C GLY A 10 -12.73 -7.64 13.47
N SER A 11 -12.47 -8.68 14.27
CA SER A 11 -11.09 -9.08 14.64
C SER A 11 -10.46 -10.17 13.77
N GLY A 12 -11.26 -11.03 13.12
CA GLY A 12 -10.74 -12.21 12.39
C GLY A 12 -9.96 -11.89 11.10
N ARG A 13 -10.27 -10.78 10.42
CA ARG A 13 -9.66 -10.44 9.12
C ARG A 13 -8.20 -9.99 9.22
N ARG A 14 -7.84 -9.21 10.24
CA ARG A 14 -6.45 -8.77 10.45
C ARG A 14 -5.51 -9.95 10.74
N GLY A 15 -5.97 -10.92 11.52
CA GLY A 15 -5.22 -12.14 11.81
C GLY A 15 -5.01 -13.00 10.56
N TYR A 16 -6.03 -13.09 9.69
CA TYR A 16 -5.96 -13.86 8.45
C TYR A 16 -4.87 -13.33 7.50
N TYR A 17 -4.86 -12.02 7.20
CA TYR A 17 -3.85 -11.45 6.31
C TYR A 17 -2.44 -11.54 6.88
N ARG A 18 -2.28 -11.34 8.20
CA ARG A 18 -0.99 -11.48 8.86
C ARG A 18 -0.44 -12.90 8.74
N ARG A 19 -1.29 -13.91 8.98
CA ARG A 19 -0.92 -15.32 8.78
C ARG A 19 -0.55 -15.61 7.33
N GLN A 20 -1.26 -15.06 6.35
CA GLN A 20 -0.90 -15.25 4.94
C GLN A 20 0.46 -14.66 4.60
N VAL A 21 0.76 -13.44 5.08
CA VAL A 21 2.08 -12.82 4.90
C VAL A 21 3.18 -13.68 5.53
N GLU A 22 2.96 -14.17 6.74
CA GLU A 22 3.91 -15.04 7.46
C GLU A 22 4.13 -16.36 6.72
N LEU A 23 3.06 -16.99 6.21
CA LEU A 23 3.12 -18.23 5.44
C LEU A 23 3.84 -18.05 4.10
N GLU A 24 3.55 -16.97 3.35
CA GLU A 24 4.22 -16.68 2.08
C GLU A 24 5.70 -16.34 2.29
N ALA A 25 6.02 -15.55 3.32
CA ALA A 25 7.40 -15.24 3.67
C ALA A 25 8.18 -16.51 4.02
N ALA A 26 7.58 -17.39 4.86
CA ALA A 26 8.19 -18.66 5.24
C ALA A 26 8.44 -19.59 4.04
N LYS A 27 7.50 -19.66 3.08
CA LYS A 27 7.66 -20.42 1.83
C LYS A 27 8.87 -19.96 1.00
N GLN A 28 9.25 -18.68 1.11
CA GLN A 28 10.39 -18.10 0.40
C GLN A 28 11.67 -18.05 1.25
N GLY A 29 11.67 -18.60 2.47
CA GLY A 29 12.82 -18.51 3.39
C GLY A 29 13.08 -17.10 3.93
N LEU A 30 12.06 -16.24 3.91
CA LEU A 30 12.10 -14.85 4.34
C LEU A 30 11.34 -14.67 5.66
N THR A 31 11.83 -13.78 6.51
CA THR A 31 11.04 -13.22 7.61
C THR A 31 10.01 -12.23 7.08
N VAL A 32 8.98 -11.90 7.86
CA VAL A 32 7.98 -10.88 7.46
C VAL A 32 8.63 -9.53 7.15
N GLU A 33 9.69 -9.16 7.88
CA GLU A 33 10.42 -7.92 7.62
C GLU A 33 11.23 -7.97 6.33
N GLU A 34 11.83 -9.11 6.02
CA GLU A 34 12.49 -9.36 4.74
C GLU A 34 11.49 -9.50 3.60
N TYR A 35 10.24 -9.91 3.86
CA TYR A 35 9.20 -9.97 2.84
C TYR A 35 8.74 -8.57 2.42
N GLY A 36 8.76 -7.62 3.37
CA GLY A 36 8.50 -6.20 3.10
C GLY A 36 7.04 -5.91 2.83
N VAL A 37 6.74 -5.19 1.74
CA VAL A 37 5.35 -4.96 1.34
C VAL A 37 4.77 -6.26 0.79
N TYR A 38 3.59 -6.64 1.29
CA TYR A 38 2.88 -7.86 0.86
C TYR A 38 2.84 -7.98 -0.66
N LYS A 39 3.21 -9.16 -1.18
CA LYS A 39 3.26 -9.46 -2.62
C LYS A 39 2.17 -10.45 -3.06
N GLY A 40 1.31 -10.89 -2.15
CA GLY A 40 0.39 -11.99 -2.41
C GLY A 40 -0.62 -11.68 -3.52
N ASP A 41 -0.88 -12.74 -4.29
CA ASP A 41 -1.58 -12.76 -5.59
C ASP A 41 -3.05 -13.23 -5.46
N VAL A 42 -3.66 -13.12 -4.28
CA VAL A 42 -5.06 -13.58 -4.09
C VAL A 42 -6.05 -12.60 -4.76
N GLY A 43 -6.26 -12.79 -6.06
CA GLY A 43 -7.30 -12.16 -6.88
C GLY A 43 -6.86 -10.98 -7.76
N SER A 44 -5.57 -10.61 -7.75
CA SER A 44 -5.08 -9.53 -8.62
C SER A 44 -4.62 -10.09 -9.97
N ALA A 45 -5.27 -9.66 -11.06
CA ALA A 45 -4.85 -10.02 -12.42
C ALA A 45 -3.47 -9.45 -12.79
N VAL A 46 -3.01 -8.45 -12.05
CA VAL A 46 -1.71 -7.79 -12.24
C VAL A 46 -0.87 -8.01 -10.99
N LYS A 47 0.29 -8.65 -11.16
CA LYS A 47 1.27 -8.80 -10.08
C LYS A 47 1.73 -7.42 -9.62
N PRO A 48 1.69 -7.12 -8.31
CA PRO A 48 2.16 -5.83 -7.82
C PRO A 48 3.68 -5.72 -8.06
N ILE A 49 4.09 -4.77 -8.91
CA ILE A 49 5.49 -4.37 -9.07
C ILE A 49 5.88 -3.55 -7.82
N ASN A 50 6.02 -4.22 -6.67
CA ASN A 50 6.45 -3.58 -5.43
C ASN A 50 7.98 -3.60 -5.32
N SER A 51 8.69 -3.01 -6.27
CA SER A 51 10.11 -2.72 -6.11
C SER A 51 10.28 -1.41 -5.32
N ALA A 52 11.35 -1.29 -4.53
CA ALA A 52 11.63 -0.05 -3.80
C ALA A 52 11.76 1.15 -4.75
N GLY A 53 12.30 0.94 -5.97
CA GLY A 53 12.40 1.98 -7.00
C GLY A 53 11.04 2.39 -7.58
N GLY A 54 10.17 1.43 -7.88
CA GLY A 54 8.81 1.72 -8.36
C GLY A 54 7.96 2.47 -7.34
N LEU A 55 8.06 2.08 -6.07
CA LEU A 55 7.37 2.77 -4.98
C LEU A 55 7.93 4.17 -4.73
N LEU A 56 9.25 4.37 -4.88
CA LEU A 56 9.85 5.71 -4.81
C LEU A 56 9.32 6.61 -5.93
N PHE A 57 9.34 6.11 -7.17
CA PHE A 57 8.84 6.84 -8.31
C PHE A 57 7.36 7.23 -8.11
N LEU A 58 6.53 6.28 -7.67
CA LEU A 58 5.13 6.54 -7.35
C LEU A 58 4.95 7.57 -6.23
N ALA A 59 5.71 7.47 -5.14
CA ALA A 59 5.61 8.43 -4.03
C ALA A 59 5.98 9.85 -4.48
N ILE A 60 7.03 10.00 -5.30
CA ILE A 60 7.43 11.29 -5.87
C ILE A 60 6.37 11.80 -6.83
N LEU A 61 5.86 10.96 -7.73
CA LEU A 61 4.83 11.34 -8.70
C LEU A 61 3.55 11.80 -8.01
N ILE A 62 3.08 11.07 -7.00
CA ILE A 62 1.91 11.45 -6.19
C ILE A 62 2.17 12.78 -5.49
N THR A 63 3.36 12.95 -4.89
CA THR A 63 3.73 14.21 -4.23
C THR A 63 3.71 15.37 -5.23
N LEU A 64 4.26 15.20 -6.43
CA LEU A 64 4.28 16.22 -7.47
C LEU A 64 2.87 16.63 -7.91
N ILE A 65 2.00 15.65 -8.20
CA ILE A 65 0.61 15.90 -8.59
C ILE A 65 -0.12 16.67 -7.48
N MET A 66 0.05 16.25 -6.22
CA MET A 66 -0.60 16.92 -5.08
C MET A 66 -0.04 18.32 -4.83
N THR A 67 1.25 18.56 -5.07
CA THR A 67 1.84 19.90 -5.01
C THR A 67 1.24 20.82 -6.06
N VAL A 68 1.07 20.34 -7.30
CA VAL A 68 0.39 21.11 -8.36
C VAL A 68 -1.06 21.41 -7.97
N ALA A 69 -1.80 20.41 -7.46
CA ALA A 69 -3.16 20.61 -6.99
C ALA A 69 -3.24 21.65 -5.84
N ALA A 70 -2.30 21.59 -4.88
CA ALA A 70 -2.22 22.56 -3.79
C ALA A 70 -1.92 23.98 -4.29
N ALA A 71 -1.02 24.13 -5.28
CA ALA A 71 -0.74 25.42 -5.88
C ALA A 71 -1.98 26.01 -6.60
N LEU A 72 -2.75 25.18 -7.30
CA LEU A 72 -4.01 25.59 -7.93
C LEU A 72 -5.06 25.99 -6.89
N LEU A 73 -5.14 25.28 -5.77
CA LEU A 73 -6.02 25.66 -4.65
C LEU A 73 -5.64 27.01 -4.06
N VAL A 74 -4.35 27.24 -3.79
CA VAL A 74 -3.86 28.53 -3.28
C VAL A 74 -4.17 29.65 -4.26
N LYS A 75 -3.97 29.42 -5.57
CA LYS A 75 -4.33 30.38 -6.60
C LYS A 75 -5.83 30.71 -6.57
N LEU A 76 -6.71 29.72 -6.41
CA LEU A 76 -8.16 29.91 -6.33
C LEU A 76 -8.54 30.82 -5.14
N PHE A 77 -7.86 30.67 -4.01
CA PHE A 77 -8.04 31.54 -2.84
C PHE A 77 -7.52 32.96 -3.06
N ILE A 78 -6.37 33.13 -3.72
CA ILE A 78 -5.79 34.44 -4.05
C ILE A 78 -6.68 35.20 -5.04
N ASP A 79 -7.18 34.50 -6.06
CA ASP A 79 -8.01 35.07 -7.12
C ASP A 79 -9.44 35.42 -6.63
N GLY A 80 -9.78 35.13 -5.37
CA GLY A 80 -11.02 35.58 -4.73
C GLY A 80 -12.27 34.97 -5.37
N THR A 81 -12.24 33.68 -5.73
CA THR A 81 -13.37 32.99 -6.36
C THR A 81 -14.63 33.10 -5.48
N GLU A 82 -15.71 33.63 -6.05
CA GLU A 82 -16.95 33.95 -5.32
C GLU A 82 -17.71 32.68 -4.85
N ASP A 83 -17.62 31.57 -5.60
CA ASP A 83 -18.27 30.30 -5.27
C ASP A 83 -17.31 29.09 -5.34
N PRO A 84 -16.41 28.90 -4.36
CA PRO A 84 -15.53 27.74 -4.31
C PRO A 84 -16.35 26.46 -4.04
N ASP A 85 -16.06 25.39 -4.80
CA ASP A 85 -16.59 24.07 -4.50
C ASP A 85 -15.88 23.47 -3.27
N TRP A 86 -16.38 23.79 -2.08
CA TRP A 86 -15.84 23.34 -0.81
C TRP A 86 -15.78 21.82 -0.68
N GLY A 87 -16.71 21.09 -1.31
CA GLY A 87 -16.71 19.63 -1.30
C GLY A 87 -15.47 19.08 -2.00
N LYS A 88 -15.16 19.58 -3.20
CA LYS A 88 -13.94 19.20 -3.92
C LYS A 88 -12.67 19.63 -3.20
N ILE A 89 -12.66 20.83 -2.60
CA ILE A 89 -11.50 21.35 -1.88
C ILE A 89 -11.17 20.47 -0.67
N VAL A 90 -12.16 20.24 0.20
CA VAL A 90 -11.99 19.41 1.41
C VAL A 90 -11.60 17.98 1.03
N PHE A 91 -12.24 17.40 0.01
CA PHE A 91 -11.87 16.07 -0.47
C PHE A 91 -10.43 16.03 -0.97
N THR A 92 -10.00 16.99 -1.78
CA THR A 92 -8.63 17.04 -2.33
C THR A 92 -7.59 17.15 -1.22
N VAL A 93 -7.83 18.01 -0.23
CA VAL A 93 -6.93 18.17 0.93
C VAL A 93 -6.87 16.89 1.76
N ALA A 94 -8.03 16.32 2.13
CA ALA A 94 -8.10 15.09 2.90
C ALA A 94 -7.44 13.90 2.16
N PHE A 95 -7.68 13.79 0.86
CA PHE A 95 -7.06 12.78 0.01
C PHE A 95 -5.55 12.96 -0.06
N GLY A 96 -5.06 14.18 -0.27
CA GLY A 96 -3.63 14.51 -0.28
C GLY A 96 -2.94 14.16 1.04
N LEU A 97 -3.53 14.57 2.17
CA LEU A 97 -3.04 14.26 3.52
C LEU A 97 -2.98 12.77 3.81
N TRP A 98 -3.81 11.96 3.14
CA TRP A 98 -3.82 10.52 3.32
C TRP A 98 -2.90 9.78 2.33
N ILE A 99 -2.95 10.13 1.05
CA ILE A 99 -2.26 9.39 -0.02
C ILE A 99 -0.75 9.63 0.00
N ILE A 100 -0.29 10.86 0.31
CA ILE A 100 1.13 11.19 0.35
C ILE A 100 1.82 10.36 1.45
N PRO A 101 1.43 10.42 2.74
CA PRO A 101 2.11 9.63 3.78
C PRO A 101 2.01 8.12 3.53
N THR A 102 0.88 7.66 2.99
CA THR A 102 0.69 6.24 2.66
C THR A 102 1.68 5.78 1.61
N SER A 103 1.87 6.54 0.52
CA SER A 103 2.82 6.23 -0.54
C SER A 103 4.26 6.13 -0.03
N TRP A 104 4.69 7.10 0.79
CA TRP A 104 6.01 7.11 1.42
C TRP A 104 6.18 5.95 2.42
N SER A 105 5.15 5.62 3.19
CA SER A 105 5.16 4.47 4.11
C SER A 105 5.44 3.16 3.38
N TYR A 106 4.80 2.93 2.23
CA TYR A 106 5.07 1.76 1.39
C TYR A 106 6.51 1.75 0.87
N TYR A 107 7.01 2.89 0.39
CA TYR A 107 8.40 3.02 -0.04
C TYR A 107 9.39 2.64 1.08
N TYR A 108 9.23 3.20 2.29
CA TYR A 108 10.15 2.92 3.40
C TYR A 108 10.13 1.46 3.84
N LYS A 109 8.94 0.83 3.88
CA LYS A 109 8.79 -0.60 4.17
C LYS A 109 9.55 -1.45 3.17
N GLU A 110 9.38 -1.19 1.88
CA GLU A 110 10.07 -1.95 0.85
C GLU A 110 11.58 -1.67 0.84
N ARG A 111 11.98 -0.43 1.10
CA ARG A 111 13.39 -0.05 1.20
C ARG A 111 14.09 -0.76 2.35
N LYS A 112 13.44 -0.87 3.51
CA LYS A 112 13.94 -1.63 4.67
C LYS A 112 14.08 -3.11 4.31
N ALA A 113 13.05 -3.70 3.72
CA ALA A 113 13.06 -5.11 3.33
C ALA A 113 14.15 -5.42 2.30
N ALA A 114 14.34 -4.56 1.29
CA ALA A 114 15.40 -4.70 0.30
C ALA A 114 16.81 -4.62 0.94
N ARG A 115 16.99 -3.81 1.99
CA ARG A 115 18.25 -3.77 2.75
C ARG A 115 18.49 -5.06 3.52
N LEU A 116 17.47 -5.58 4.20
CA LEU A 116 17.57 -6.82 4.98
C LEU A 116 17.89 -8.02 4.07
N ARG A 117 17.20 -8.14 2.94
CA ARG A 117 17.50 -9.16 1.90
C ARG A 117 18.95 -9.10 1.44
N LYS A 118 19.43 -7.90 1.10
CA LYS A 118 20.83 -7.70 0.68
C LYS A 118 21.82 -8.08 1.77
N ALA A 119 21.54 -7.75 3.03
CA ALA A 119 22.39 -8.09 4.17
C ALA A 119 22.41 -9.62 4.45
N ALA A 120 21.29 -10.29 4.23
CA ALA A 120 21.17 -11.74 4.38
C ALA A 120 21.64 -12.54 3.15
N GLY A 121 22.07 -11.87 2.06
CA GLY A 121 22.41 -12.53 0.80
C GLY A 121 21.21 -13.18 0.09
N LYS A 122 19.98 -12.84 0.49
CA LYS A 122 18.75 -13.41 -0.03
C LYS A 122 18.19 -12.55 -1.15
N THR A 123 17.59 -13.18 -2.15
CA THR A 123 16.82 -12.50 -3.19
C THR A 123 15.35 -12.84 -3.03
N LEU A 124 14.47 -11.92 -3.40
CA LEU A 124 13.07 -12.27 -3.63
C LEU A 124 13.02 -12.98 -4.98
N GLU A 125 12.61 -14.24 -4.99
CA GLU A 125 12.09 -14.81 -6.22
C GLU A 125 10.70 -14.21 -6.46
N PRO A 126 10.49 -13.52 -7.59
CA PRO A 126 9.13 -13.17 -7.99
C PRO A 126 8.37 -14.50 -8.14
N PRO A 127 7.12 -14.62 -7.67
CA PRO A 127 6.32 -15.79 -8.01
C PRO A 127 6.30 -15.90 -9.53
N THR A 128 6.93 -16.93 -10.10
CA THR A 128 6.88 -17.15 -11.54
C THR A 128 5.50 -17.70 -11.90
N ARG A 129 5.01 -17.48 -13.12
CA ARG A 129 3.72 -18.02 -13.59
C ARG A 129 3.61 -19.56 -13.43
N ARG A 130 4.74 -20.26 -13.27
CA ARG A 130 4.82 -21.71 -13.05
C ARG A 130 4.50 -22.15 -11.63
N SER A 131 4.73 -21.31 -10.62
CA SER A 131 4.51 -21.69 -9.21
C SER A 131 3.05 -21.56 -8.76
N SER A 132 2.17 -20.98 -9.59
CA SER A 132 0.73 -20.87 -9.33
C SER A 132 -0.10 -22.01 -9.93
N LEU A 133 0.54 -23.02 -10.55
CA LEU A 133 -0.13 -24.06 -11.34
C LEU A 133 -0.03 -25.47 -10.74
N ARG A 134 0.54 -25.62 -9.55
CA ARG A 134 0.55 -26.87 -8.80
C ARG A 134 0.23 -26.54 -7.36
N ASP A 135 -1.00 -26.82 -6.98
CA ASP A 135 -1.42 -27.38 -5.68
C ASP A 135 -2.95 -27.33 -5.64
N TRP A 136 -3.54 -28.26 -6.39
CA TRP A 136 -4.91 -28.76 -6.24
C TRP A 136 -4.82 -30.29 -6.22
#